data_AF-A0A1R3VMT4-F1
#
_entry.id   AF-A0A1R3VMT4-F1
#
_cell.length_a   1.000
_cell.length_b   1.000
_cell.length_c   1.000
_cell.angle_alpha   90.00
_cell.angle_beta   90.00
_cell.angle_gamma   90.00
#
_symmetry.space_group_name_H-M   'P 1'
#
loop_
_entity.id
_entity.type
_entity.pdbx_description
1 polymer ?
#
loop_
_entity_poly.entity_id
_entity_poly.type
_entity_poly.pdbx_seq_one_letter_code
_entity_poly.pdbx_strand_id
1 'polypeptide(L)'
;MATQNLLAKLTDFLLADASAQRKEIESISKVLKKLKQKEKELTRQMAESGDESERQNLQAQLEVIAVQRRKGRERVREIRDHKN
;
A
#
# COMPACT_ATOMS: atom_id res chain seq x y z
N MET A 1 22.56 -29.63 -20.87
CA MET A 1 23.00 -28.72 -19.80
C MET A 1 22.96 -27.24 -20.23
N ALA A 2 23.73 -26.81 -21.24
CA ALA A 2 23.81 -25.39 -21.63
C ALA A 2 22.45 -24.77 -22.02
N THR A 3 21.63 -25.47 -22.80
CA THR A 3 20.30 -24.99 -23.23
C THR A 3 19.32 -24.82 -22.07
N GLN A 4 19.34 -25.73 -21.09
CA GLN A 4 18.50 -25.63 -19.89
C GLN A 4 18.89 -24.41 -19.04
N ASN A 5 20.19 -24.12 -18.92
CA ASN A 5 20.67 -22.94 -18.19
C ASN A 5 20.29 -21.62 -18.89
N LEU A 6 20.29 -21.60 -20.23
CA LEU A 6 19.82 -20.45 -21.02
C LEU A 6 18.32 -20.23 -20.85
N LEU A 7 17.52 -21.30 -20.88
CA LEU A 7 16.07 -21.22 -20.64
C LEU A 7 15.74 -20.76 -19.22
N ALA A 8 16.50 -21.21 -18.22
CA ALA A 8 16.35 -20.75 -16.84
C ALA A 8 16.63 -19.24 -16.73
N LYS A 9 17.74 -18.75 -17.30
CA LYS A 9 18.06 -17.32 -17.32
C LYS A 9 17.02 -16.47 -18.05
N LEU A 10 16.47 -16.97 -19.16
CA LEU A 10 15.40 -16.29 -19.89
C LEU A 10 14.12 -16.24 -19.04
N THR A 11 13.78 -17.33 -18.36
CA THR A 11 12.64 -17.38 -17.45
C THR A 11 12.81 -16.40 -16.30
N ASP A 12 14.00 -16.34 -15.68
CA ASP A 12 14.31 -15.38 -14.63
C ASP A 12 14.19 -13.94 -15.14
N PHE A 13 14.68 -13.67 -16.36
CA PHE A 13 14.57 -12.35 -16.99
C PHE A 13 13.11 -11.96 -17.23
N LEU A 14 12.30 -12.87 -17.78
CA LEU A 14 10.87 -12.64 -18.05
C LEU A 14 10.04 -12.52 -16.76
N LEU A 15 10.47 -13.12 -15.65
CA LEU A 15 9.77 -13.08 -14.36
C LEU A 15 10.25 -11.96 -13.43
N ALA A 16 11.37 -11.29 -13.73
CA ALA A 16 11.97 -10.26 -12.89
C ALA A 16 10.99 -9.12 -12.60
N ASP A 17 10.32 -8.61 -13.63
CA ASP A 17 9.32 -7.54 -13.50
C ASP A 17 8.13 -7.98 -12.65
N ALA A 18 7.61 -9.18 -12.88
CA ALA A 18 6.51 -9.74 -12.09
C ALA A 18 6.91 -9.93 -10.61
N SER A 19 8.17 -10.27 -10.33
CA SER A 19 8.71 -10.37 -8.96
C SER A 19 8.80 -9.00 -8.30
N ALA A 20 9.33 -7.99 -9.00
CA ALA A 20 9.43 -6.61 -8.51
C ALA A 20 8.04 -6.02 -8.21
N GLN A 21 7.09 -6.16 -9.14
CA GLN A 21 5.70 -5.72 -8.98
C GLN A 21 5.01 -6.39 -7.77
N ARG A 22 5.22 -7.69 -7.56
CA ARG A 22 4.69 -8.40 -6.38
C ARG A 22 5.23 -7.82 -5.07
N LYS A 23 6.54 -7.58 -5.00
CA LYS A 23 7.18 -6.97 -3.82
C LYS A 23 6.65 -5.56 -3.56
N GLU A 24 6.43 -4.76 -4.60
CA GLU A 24 5.85 -3.42 -4.49
C GLU A 24 4.41 -3.48 -3.97
N ILE A 25 3.56 -4.35 -4.52
CA ILE A 25 2.18 -4.53 -4.02
C ILE A 25 2.17 -4.98 -2.56
N GLU A 26 3.07 -5.88 -2.17
CA GLU A 26 3.15 -6.37 -0.80
C GLU A 26 3.56 -5.24 0.18
N SER A 27 4.54 -4.42 -0.19
CA SER A 27 5.01 -3.31 0.63
C SER A 27 3.92 -2.24 0.81
N ILE A 28 3.23 -1.87 -0.27
CA ILE A 28 2.10 -0.93 -0.23
C ILE A 28 0.97 -1.50 0.65
N SER A 29 0.65 -2.80 0.49
CA SER A 29 -0.40 -3.46 1.29
C SER A 29 -0.10 -3.45 2.78
N LYS A 30 1.17 -3.64 3.18
CA LYS A 30 1.61 -3.53 4.59
C LYS A 30 1.39 -2.12 5.13
N VAL A 31 1.74 -1.09 4.37
CA VAL A 31 1.52 0.32 4.76
C VAL A 31 0.04 0.63 4.85
N LEU A 32 -0.77 0.20 3.87
CA LEU A 32 -2.23 0.37 3.89
C LEU A 32 -2.88 -0.30 5.10
N LYS A 33 -2.39 -1.46 5.55
CA LYS A 33 -2.89 -2.12 6.77
C LYS A 33 -2.60 -1.27 8.02
N LYS A 34 -1.38 -0.73 8.15
CA LYS A 34 -1.00 0.17 9.25
C LYS A 34 -1.83 1.45 9.26
N LEU A 35 -2.02 2.07 8.09
CA LEU A 35 -2.86 3.26 7.95
C LEU A 35 -4.33 2.98 8.34
N LYS A 36 -4.87 1.79 8.05
CA LYS A 36 -6.22 1.40 8.48
C LYS A 36 -6.33 1.30 10.00
N GLN A 37 -5.29 0.78 10.65
CA GLN A 37 -5.25 0.68 12.11
C GLN A 37 -5.16 2.07 12.74
N LYS A 38 -4.33 2.96 12.18
CA LYS A 38 -4.20 4.35 12.66
C LYS A 38 -5.49 5.14 12.45
N GLU A 39 -6.17 4.96 11.32
CA GLU A 39 -7.50 5.54 11.06
C GLU A 39 -8.50 5.16 12.16
N LYS A 40 -8.63 3.86 12.46
CA LYS A 40 -9.50 3.38 13.54
C LYS A 40 -9.16 3.97 14.91
N GLU A 41 -7.87 4.05 15.22
CA GLU A 41 -7.41 4.59 16.50
C GLU A 41 -7.72 6.08 16.63
N LEU A 42 -7.46 6.88 15.59
CA LEU A 42 -7.77 8.31 15.59
C LEU A 42 -9.28 8.56 15.66
N THR A 43 -10.10 7.76 14.97
CA THR A 43 -11.57 7.85 15.07
C THR A 43 -12.05 7.56 16.49
N ARG A 44 -11.46 6.56 17.16
CA ARG A 44 -11.75 6.25 18.57
C ARG A 44 -11.37 7.42 19.49
N GLN A 45 -10.14 7.94 19.36
CA GLN A 45 -9.67 9.08 20.13
C GLN A 45 -10.56 10.32 19.94
N MET A 46 -11.02 10.56 18.71
CA MET A 46 -11.88 11.70 18.41
C MET A 46 -13.27 11.56 19.04
N ALA A 47 -13.80 10.35 19.12
CA ALA A 47 -15.07 10.06 19.79
C ALA A 47 -14.98 10.18 21.32
N GLU A 48 -13.81 9.86 21.88
CA GLU A 48 -13.53 9.93 23.32
C GLU A 48 -13.10 11.35 23.77
N SER A 49 -12.58 12.18 22.87
CA SER A 49 -12.13 13.53 23.18
C SER A 49 -13.30 14.47 23.44
N GLY A 50 -13.23 15.23 24.54
CA GLY A 50 -14.14 16.34 24.86
C GLY A 50 -13.60 17.71 24.45
N ASP A 51 -12.37 17.78 23.93
CA ASP A 51 -11.74 19.03 23.50
C ASP A 51 -11.90 19.23 21.99
N GLU A 52 -12.45 20.38 21.61
CA GLU A 52 -12.70 20.73 20.22
C GLU A 52 -11.39 20.94 19.43
N SER A 53 -10.36 21.48 20.08
CA SER A 53 -9.05 21.68 19.44
C SER A 53 -8.37 20.35 19.14
N GLU A 54 -8.39 19.41 20.09
CA GLU A 54 -7.93 18.04 19.88
C GLU A 54 -8.71 17.34 18.76
N ARG A 55 -10.05 17.46 18.73
CA ARG A 55 -10.87 16.89 17.64
C ARG A 55 -10.49 17.42 16.27
N GLN A 56 -10.26 18.73 16.13
CA GLN A 56 -9.82 19.33 14.86
C GLN A 56 -8.46 18.79 14.41
N ASN A 57 -7.52 18.62 15.33
CA ASN A 57 -6.22 18.02 15.04
C ASN A 57 -6.33 16.56 14.61
N LEU A 58 -7.20 15.78 15.26
CA LEU A 58 -7.47 14.38 14.89
C LEU A 58 -8.15 14.27 13.52
N GLN A 59 -9.09 15.17 13.22
CA GLN A 59 -9.76 15.25 11.93
C GLN A 59 -8.80 15.55 10.78
N ALA A 60 -7.88 16.53 10.95
CA ALA A 60 -6.87 16.83 9.95
C ALA A 60 -5.94 15.62 9.67
N GLN A 61 -5.57 14.87 10.71
CA GLN A 61 -4.79 13.65 10.54
C GLN A 61 -5.57 12.55 9.79
N LEU A 62 -6.87 12.40 10.07
CA LEU A 62 -7.74 11.46 9.37
C LEU A 62 -7.85 11.79 7.87
N GLU A 63 -7.96 13.05 7.50
CA GLU A 63 -8.01 13.49 6.09
C GLU A 63 -6.73 13.14 5.34
N VAL A 64 -5.57 13.41 5.93
CA VAL A 64 -4.28 13.02 5.35
C VAL A 64 -4.23 11.50 5.15
N ILE A 65 -4.61 10.73 6.17
CA ILE A 65 -4.62 9.26 6.09
C ILE A 65 -5.58 8.78 4.99
N ALA A 66 -6.76 9.38 4.86
CA ALA A 66 -7.74 9.01 3.83
C ALA A 66 -7.17 9.23 2.41
N VAL A 67 -6.54 10.39 2.17
CA VAL A 67 -5.89 10.70 0.89
C VAL A 67 -4.76 9.72 0.60
N GLN A 68 -3.88 9.43 1.57
CA GLN A 68 -2.78 8.50 1.38
C GLN A 68 -3.25 7.07 1.12
N ARG A 69 -4.31 6.64 1.82
CA ARG A 69 -4.92 5.32 1.58
C ARG A 69 -5.53 5.22 0.20
N ARG A 70 -6.14 6.29 -0.32
CA ARG A 70 -6.66 6.34 -1.70
C ARG A 70 -5.52 6.19 -2.71
N LYS A 71 -4.48 7.03 -2.58
CA LYS A 71 -3.28 6.96 -3.46
C LYS A 71 -2.62 5.59 -3.46
N GLY A 72 -2.47 4.96 -2.29
CA GLY A 72 -1.89 3.62 -2.20
C GLY A 72 -2.75 2.54 -2.88
N ARG A 73 -4.09 2.66 -2.82
CA ARG A 73 -5.00 1.74 -3.55
C ARG A 73 -4.93 1.96 -5.06
N GLU A 74 -4.86 3.21 -5.50
CA GLU A 74 -4.69 3.57 -6.91
C GLU A 74 -3.38 2.98 -7.44
N ARG A 75 -2.27 3.15 -6.72
CA ARG A 75 -0.97 2.57 -7.10
C ARG A 75 -1.01 1.05 -7.22
N VAL A 76 -1.67 0.35 -6.28
CA VAL A 76 -1.84 -1.11 -6.37
C VAL A 76 -2.67 -1.52 -7.59
N ARG A 77 -3.68 -0.72 -7.95
CA ARG A 77 -4.50 -0.95 -9.15
C ARG A 77 -3.65 -0.76 -10.41
N GLU A 78 -2.90 0.33 -10.54
CA GLU A 78 -2.00 0.59 -11.67
C GLU A 78 -1.02 -0.57 -11.90
N ILE A 79 -0.34 -1.05 -10.84
CA ILE A 79 0.62 -2.17 -10.95
C ILE A 79 -0.09 -3.46 -11.44
N ARG A 80 -1.34 -3.70 -11.03
CA ARG A 80 -2.12 -4.86 -11.47
C ARG A 80 -2.61 -4.71 -12.91
N ASP A 81 -2.99 -3.51 -13.32
CA ASP A 81 -3.52 -3.23 -14.64
C ASP A 81 -2.41 -3.23 -15.71
N HIS A 82 -1.18 -2.84 -15.36
CA HIS A 82 0.02 -3.04 -16.20
C HIS A 82 0.39 -4.51 -16.46
N LYS A 83 -0.35 -5.45 -15.86
CA LYS A 83 -0.17 -6.90 -16.04
C LYS A 83 -1.07 -7.48 -17.15
N ASN A 84 -1.98 -6.67 -17.73
CA ASN A 84 -2.89 -7.05 -18.81
C ASN A 84 -2.42 -6.50 -20.15
#